data_AF-A0A7J6UJU7-F1
#
_entry.id   AF-A0A7J6UJU7-F1
#
_cell.length_a   1.000
_cell.length_b   1.000
_cell.length_c   1.000
_cell.angle_alpha   90.00
_cell.angle_beta   90.00
_cell.angle_gamma   90.00
#
_symmetry.space_group_name_H-M   'P 1'
#
loop_
_entity.id
_entity.type
_entity.pdbx_description
1 polymer ?
#
loop_
_entity_poly.entity_id
_entity_poly.type
_entity_poly.pdbx_seq_one_letter_code
_entity_poly.pdbx_strand_id
1 'polypeptide(L)'
;KEMVTIVDPHIKVSESYPVYSSGVESNVFVKQLDYRQPEPTSKIFEGYCWPGLSAWPDFVNSKVREWWGLWFNPDDLNDNFYTWNDMNEPSVFDVPEKTMYRDLMHLGGIEHRDVHNIHGLQVLQWTIVDTATISDWHPSKANVYTASQAN
;
A
#
# COMPACT_ATOMS: atom_id res chain seq x y z
N LYS A 1 25.23 11.45 9.78
CA LYS A 1 25.20 9.96 9.72
C LYS A 1 23.88 9.63 9.06
N GLU A 2 23.90 8.83 8.01
CA GLU A 2 22.70 8.44 7.26
C GLU A 2 22.10 7.15 7.83
N MET A 3 20.78 7.01 7.76
CA MET A 3 20.03 5.84 8.18
C MET A 3 19.06 5.43 7.06
N VAL A 4 19.01 4.12 6.78
CA VAL A 4 18.04 3.54 5.84
C VAL A 4 17.14 2.59 6.62
N THR A 5 15.83 2.80 6.54
CA THR A 5 14.81 1.93 7.15
C THR A 5 14.07 1.15 6.08
N ILE A 6 13.83 -0.14 6.32
CA ILE A 6 13.09 -1.00 5.40
C ILE A 6 11.58 -0.78 5.57
N VAL A 7 10.85 -0.66 4.45
CA VAL A 7 9.38 -0.57 4.39
C VAL A 7 8.88 -1.42 3.22
N ASP A 8 8.30 -2.57 3.57
CA ASP A 8 7.78 -3.54 2.60
C ASP A 8 6.28 -3.34 2.32
N PRO A 9 5.78 -3.74 1.15
CA PRO A 9 4.38 -3.52 0.74
C PRO A 9 3.39 -4.55 1.31
N HIS A 10 3.72 -5.22 2.42
CA HIS A 10 2.84 -6.20 3.08
C HIS A 10 2.52 -5.77 4.51
N ILE A 11 1.23 -5.53 4.79
CA ILE A 11 0.74 -4.95 6.04
C ILE A 11 0.16 -6.07 6.90
N LYS A 12 0.67 -6.21 8.13
CA LYS A 12 0.16 -7.19 9.10
C LYS A 12 -1.35 -7.05 9.26
N VAL A 13 -2.09 -8.15 9.08
CA VAL A 13 -3.54 -8.21 9.35
C VAL A 13 -3.76 -8.18 10.85
N SER A 14 -4.25 -7.05 11.37
CA SER A 14 -4.56 -6.86 12.78
C SER A 14 -5.40 -5.59 12.97
N GLU A 15 -6.61 -5.72 13.51
CA GLU A 15 -7.48 -4.56 13.79
C GLU A 15 -6.85 -3.56 14.78
N SER A 16 -5.97 -4.03 15.66
CA SER A 16 -5.21 -3.18 16.58
C SER A 16 -4.02 -2.47 15.92
N TYR A 17 -3.69 -2.78 14.66
CA TYR A 17 -2.59 -2.15 13.95
C TYR A 17 -3.10 -0.97 13.10
N PRO A 18 -2.75 0.28 13.43
CA PRO A 18 -3.35 1.47 12.80
C PRO A 18 -3.21 1.53 11.28
N VAL A 19 -2.09 1.04 10.73
CA VAL A 19 -1.87 0.99 9.29
C VAL A 19 -2.88 0.07 8.63
N TYR A 20 -3.10 -1.12 9.20
CA TYR A 20 -4.09 -2.04 8.67
C TYR A 20 -5.51 -1.49 8.79
N SER A 21 -5.92 -1.02 9.97
CA SER A 21 -7.27 -0.50 10.19
C SER A 21 -7.60 0.68 9.27
N SER A 22 -6.67 1.64 9.14
CA SER A 22 -6.81 2.76 8.21
C SER A 22 -6.92 2.31 6.75
N GLY A 23 -6.15 1.29 6.35
CA GLY A 23 -6.23 0.74 5.00
C GLY A 23 -7.55 0.03 4.70
N VAL A 24 -8.14 -0.64 5.71
CA VAL A 24 -9.49 -1.22 5.61
C VAL A 24 -10.52 -0.12 5.41
N GLU A 25 -10.51 0.92 6.26
CA GLU A 25 -11.43 2.07 6.19
C GLU A 25 -11.29 2.82 4.87
N SER A 26 -10.06 2.99 4.38
CA SER A 26 -9.76 3.69 3.13
C SER A 26 -9.99 2.83 1.89
N ASN A 27 -10.30 1.53 2.04
CA ASN A 27 -10.49 0.57 0.95
C ASN A 27 -9.34 0.59 -0.07
N VAL A 28 -8.10 0.42 0.41
CA VAL A 28 -6.87 0.50 -0.40
C VAL A 28 -6.21 -0.84 -0.67
N PHE A 29 -6.64 -1.92 -0.01
CA PHE A 29 -6.04 -3.23 -0.20
C PHE A 29 -6.54 -3.94 -1.47
N VAL A 30 -5.67 -4.75 -2.08
CA VAL A 30 -6.01 -5.69 -3.14
C VAL A 30 -7.15 -6.60 -2.69
N LYS A 31 -8.08 -6.90 -3.60
CA LYS A 31 -9.29 -7.66 -3.30
C LYS A 31 -9.17 -9.10 -3.76
N GLN A 32 -9.79 -9.99 -2.99
CA GLN A 32 -9.95 -11.38 -3.38
C GLN A 32 -10.96 -11.45 -4.53
N LEU A 33 -10.70 -12.35 -5.48
CA LEU A 33 -11.69 -12.72 -6.49
C LEU A 33 -12.83 -13.55 -5.88
N ASP A 34 -14.04 -13.30 -6.35
CA ASP A 34 -15.13 -14.27 -6.30
C ASP A 34 -15.58 -14.53 -7.74
N TYR A 35 -15.17 -15.67 -8.29
CA TYR A 35 -15.55 -16.09 -9.64
C TYR A 35 -17.06 -16.28 -9.83
N ARG A 36 -17.86 -16.19 -8.74
CA ARG A 36 -19.32 -16.24 -8.80
C ARG A 36 -19.95 -14.85 -8.95
N GLN A 37 -19.17 -13.77 -8.88
CA GLN A 37 -19.66 -12.41 -9.04
C GLN A 37 -18.91 -11.65 -10.14
N PRO A 38 -19.61 -10.81 -10.92
CA PRO A 38 -19.00 -9.99 -11.98
C PRO A 38 -18.14 -8.85 -11.42
N GLU A 39 -18.34 -8.46 -10.17
CA GLU A 39 -17.62 -7.38 -9.50
C GLU A 39 -16.60 -7.95 -8.49
N PRO A 40 -15.43 -7.29 -8.29
CA PRO A 40 -14.47 -7.68 -7.27
C PRO A 40 -15.13 -7.72 -5.89
N THR A 41 -14.77 -8.71 -5.07
CA THR A 41 -15.36 -8.84 -3.74
C THR A 41 -14.97 -7.66 -2.85
N SER A 42 -15.77 -7.42 -1.80
CA SER A 42 -15.35 -6.56 -0.70
C SER A 42 -14.21 -7.16 0.13
N LYS A 43 -13.96 -8.47 -0.01
CA LYS A 43 -13.00 -9.22 0.81
C LYS A 43 -11.57 -8.90 0.39
N ILE A 44 -10.75 -8.56 1.37
CA ILE A 44 -9.34 -8.24 1.18
C ILE A 44 -8.57 -9.52 0.85
N PHE A 45 -7.65 -9.44 -0.10
CA PHE A 45 -6.68 -10.51 -0.33
C PHE A 45 -5.69 -10.56 0.84
N GLU A 46 -5.59 -11.74 1.44
CA GLU A 46 -4.68 -12.01 2.56
C GLU A 46 -3.80 -13.23 2.21
N GLY A 47 -2.57 -13.20 2.70
CA GLY A 47 -1.55 -14.21 2.47
C GLY A 47 -0.42 -14.07 3.50
N TYR A 48 0.56 -14.97 3.48
CA TYR A 48 1.63 -14.94 4.47
C TYR A 48 2.87 -14.21 3.95
N CYS A 49 3.45 -13.38 4.81
CA CYS A 49 4.78 -12.81 4.63
C CYS A 49 5.47 -12.67 6.00
N TRP A 50 6.50 -11.82 6.12
CA TRP A 50 7.27 -11.65 7.35
C TRP A 50 6.45 -11.44 8.64
N PRO A 51 5.37 -10.63 8.67
CA PRO A 51 4.61 -10.39 9.90
C PRO A 51 3.53 -11.45 10.18
N GLY A 52 3.49 -12.54 9.39
CA GLY A 52 2.43 -13.54 9.38
C GLY A 52 1.37 -13.20 8.33
N LEU A 53 0.09 -13.34 8.71
CA LEU A 53 -1.02 -12.97 7.85
C LEU A 53 -0.93 -11.47 7.50
N SER A 54 -0.91 -11.18 6.20
CA SER A 54 -0.65 -9.86 5.64
C SER A 54 -1.67 -9.53 4.55
N ALA A 55 -1.91 -8.24 4.36
CA ALA A 55 -2.65 -7.68 3.24
C ALA A 55 -1.75 -6.72 2.45
N TRP A 56 -1.99 -6.60 1.15
CA TRP A 56 -1.17 -5.76 0.25
C TRP A 56 -1.97 -4.54 -0.22
N PRO A 57 -1.47 -3.31 0.00
CA PRO A 57 -2.04 -2.13 -0.63
C PRO A 57 -1.96 -2.26 -2.14
N ASP A 58 -2.99 -1.79 -2.84
CA ASP A 58 -3.05 -1.83 -4.29
C ASP A 58 -2.30 -0.64 -4.91
N PHE A 59 -0.98 -0.74 -4.96
CA PHE A 59 -0.12 0.32 -5.49
C PHE A 59 -0.32 0.60 -6.98
N VAL A 60 -1.05 -0.25 -7.72
CA VAL A 60 -1.42 0.05 -9.12
C VAL A 60 -2.50 1.13 -9.18
N ASN A 61 -3.27 1.30 -8.11
CA ASN A 61 -4.30 2.31 -8.01
C ASN A 61 -3.77 3.61 -7.39
N SER A 62 -3.96 4.73 -8.09
CA SER A 62 -3.47 6.04 -7.65
C SER A 62 -4.06 6.52 -6.32
N LYS A 63 -5.22 6.02 -5.89
CA LYS A 63 -5.80 6.31 -4.58
C LYS A 63 -4.89 5.85 -3.43
N VAL A 64 -4.14 4.76 -3.64
CA VAL A 64 -3.28 4.18 -2.60
C VAL A 64 -2.08 5.08 -2.31
N ARG A 65 -1.64 5.88 -3.29
CA ARG A 65 -0.56 6.85 -3.11
C ARG A 65 -0.84 7.81 -1.95
N GLU A 66 -2.00 8.46 -1.96
CA GLU A 66 -2.33 9.45 -0.92
C GLU A 66 -2.38 8.82 0.46
N TRP A 67 -2.95 7.61 0.56
CA TRP A 67 -2.98 6.85 1.81
C TRP A 67 -1.58 6.39 2.26
N TRP A 68 -0.73 5.96 1.33
CA TRP A 68 0.64 5.52 1.63
C TRP A 68 1.48 6.65 2.20
N GLY A 69 1.40 7.84 1.59
CA GLY A 69 2.12 9.03 2.02
C GLY A 69 1.79 9.48 3.45
N LEU A 70 0.59 9.19 3.98
CA LEU A 70 0.22 9.52 5.36
C LEU A 70 1.13 8.87 6.41
N TRP A 71 1.79 7.76 6.05
CA TRP A 71 2.67 7.01 6.94
C TRP A 71 4.13 7.49 6.90
N PHE A 72 4.46 8.41 6.00
CA PHE A 72 5.76 9.06 5.93
C PHE A 72 5.62 10.46 6.52
N ASN A 73 5.79 10.55 7.84
CA ASN A 73 5.71 11.84 8.54
C ASN A 73 6.97 12.69 8.24
N PRO A 74 6.81 13.92 7.72
CA PRO A 74 7.90 14.87 7.53
C PRO A 74 8.79 15.05 8.76
N ASP A 75 8.19 15.13 9.95
CA ASP A 75 8.91 15.44 11.18
C ASP A 75 9.80 14.27 11.65
N ASP A 76 9.44 13.04 11.25
CA ASP A 76 10.20 11.83 11.56
C ASP A 76 11.31 11.55 10.52
N LEU A 77 11.21 12.19 9.34
CA LEU A 77 12.10 12.01 8.20
C LEU A 77 12.98 13.25 8.02
N ASN A 78 13.95 13.42 8.92
CA ASN A 78 15.01 14.42 8.72
C ASN A 78 15.89 14.07 7.51
N ASP A 79 16.70 15.03 7.03
CA ASP A 79 17.54 14.92 5.82
C ASP A 79 18.50 13.71 5.76
N ASN A 80 18.66 12.95 6.85
CA ASN A 80 19.53 11.78 6.91
C ASN A 80 18.77 10.44 6.96
N PHE A 81 17.44 10.43 6.85
CA PHE A 81 16.62 9.21 6.80
C PHE A 81 16.17 8.89 5.38
N TYR A 82 16.34 7.63 4.99
CA TYR A 82 15.96 7.10 3.69
C TYR A 82 15.17 5.80 3.85
N THR A 83 14.45 5.42 2.80
CA THR A 83 13.63 4.20 2.79
C THR A 83 14.18 3.18 1.78
N TRP A 84 14.24 1.92 2.20
CA TRP A 84 14.44 0.77 1.32
C TRP A 84 13.12 0.02 1.18
N ASN A 85 12.62 -0.12 -0.05
CA ASN A 85 11.52 -1.04 -0.34
C ASN A 85 12.06 -2.40 -0.78
N ASP A 86 11.66 -3.47 -0.08
CA ASP A 86 11.94 -4.85 -0.44
C ASP A 86 10.62 -5.61 -0.68
N MET A 87 10.72 -6.86 -1.14
CA MET A 87 9.61 -7.80 -1.27
C MET A 87 8.44 -7.30 -2.15
N ASN A 88 8.75 -6.42 -3.11
CA ASN A 88 7.77 -5.64 -3.88
C ASN A 88 7.35 -6.25 -5.21
N GLU A 89 7.69 -7.51 -5.47
CA GLU A 89 7.29 -8.26 -6.67
C GLU A 89 5.78 -8.29 -6.96
N PRO A 90 4.84 -8.48 -5.99
CA PRO A 90 4.94 -8.62 -4.53
C PRO A 90 5.19 -10.04 -4.01
N SER A 91 6.06 -10.17 -3.00
CA SER A 91 6.35 -11.47 -2.40
C SER A 91 5.23 -11.96 -1.48
N VAL A 92 4.80 -13.20 -1.70
CA VAL A 92 3.77 -13.91 -0.91
C VAL A 92 4.26 -15.33 -0.63
N PHE A 93 4.40 -15.73 0.63
CA PHE A 93 5.15 -16.93 1.02
C PHE A 93 4.41 -18.25 0.78
N ASP A 94 3.09 -18.27 0.88
CA ASP A 94 2.27 -19.48 0.93
C ASP A 94 1.58 -19.83 -0.39
N VAL A 95 2.03 -19.22 -1.49
CA VAL A 95 1.44 -19.38 -2.84
C VAL A 95 2.46 -19.87 -3.88
N PRO A 96 2.01 -20.36 -5.05
CA PRO A 96 2.90 -20.73 -6.15
C PRO A 96 3.77 -19.56 -6.60
N GLU A 97 5.00 -19.85 -7.04
CA GLU A 97 5.95 -18.84 -7.56
C GLU A 97 6.32 -17.73 -6.55
N LYS A 98 5.86 -17.82 -5.30
CA LYS A 98 6.06 -16.85 -4.21
C LYS A 98 5.56 -15.43 -4.53
N THR A 99 4.49 -15.32 -5.33
CA THR A 99 3.85 -14.05 -5.71
C THR A 99 2.34 -14.17 -5.81
N MET A 100 1.63 -13.04 -5.79
CA MET A 100 0.18 -12.93 -5.98
C MET A 100 -0.37 -13.78 -7.14
N TYR A 101 -1.58 -14.34 -6.97
CA TYR A 101 -2.25 -15.09 -8.03
C TYR A 101 -2.56 -14.19 -9.22
N ARG A 102 -2.39 -14.73 -10.43
CA ARG A 102 -2.51 -14.02 -11.71
C ARG A 102 -3.86 -13.35 -11.93
N ASP A 103 -4.91 -13.89 -11.34
CA ASP A 103 -6.28 -13.48 -11.54
C ASP A 103 -6.78 -12.52 -10.45
N LEU A 104 -6.02 -12.27 -9.38
CA LEU A 104 -6.41 -11.30 -8.35
C LEU A 104 -6.77 -9.96 -8.98
N MET A 105 -7.80 -9.33 -8.44
CA MET A 105 -8.37 -8.13 -9.02
C MET A 105 -7.85 -6.89 -8.29
N HIS A 106 -7.18 -6.02 -9.04
CA HIS A 106 -6.83 -4.68 -8.62
C HIS A 106 -8.07 -3.76 -8.67
N LEU A 107 -8.07 -2.70 -7.87
CA LEU A 107 -9.04 -1.64 -7.86
C LEU A 107 -9.13 -1.01 -9.25
N GLY A 108 -10.32 -1.07 -9.85
CA GLY A 108 -10.56 -0.66 -11.24
C GLY A 108 -10.76 -1.82 -12.21
N GLY A 109 -10.73 -3.07 -11.73
CA GLY A 109 -11.12 -4.23 -12.54
C GLY A 109 -10.01 -4.77 -13.44
N ILE A 110 -8.75 -4.59 -13.04
CA ILE A 110 -7.58 -5.08 -13.77
C ILE A 110 -7.03 -6.32 -13.06
N GLU A 111 -6.76 -7.39 -13.80
CA GLU A 111 -6.17 -8.60 -13.23
C GLU A 111 -4.68 -8.39 -12.93
N HIS A 112 -4.20 -9.05 -11.88
CA HIS A 112 -2.79 -8.98 -11.48
C HIS A 112 -1.84 -9.38 -12.60
N ARG A 113 -2.22 -10.31 -13.48
CA ARG A 113 -1.38 -10.71 -14.64
C ARG A 113 -1.01 -9.54 -15.55
N ASP A 114 -1.87 -8.54 -15.67
CA ASP A 114 -1.67 -7.41 -16.58
C ASP A 114 -0.72 -6.38 -15.98
N VAL A 115 -0.57 -6.38 -14.66
CA VAL A 115 0.12 -5.33 -13.89
C VAL A 115 1.23 -5.85 -12.98
N HIS A 116 1.47 -7.16 -12.94
CA HIS A 116 2.44 -7.81 -12.07
C HIS A 116 3.80 -7.10 -12.08
N ASN A 117 4.38 -6.91 -13.27
CA ASN A 117 5.71 -6.33 -13.42
C ASN A 117 5.77 -4.81 -13.12
N ILE A 118 4.63 -4.11 -13.11
CA ILE A 118 4.62 -2.68 -12.74
C ILE A 118 4.42 -2.47 -11.25
N HIS A 119 3.93 -3.48 -10.51
CA HIS A 119 3.65 -3.37 -9.08
C HIS A 119 4.86 -2.87 -8.28
N GLY A 120 6.01 -3.53 -8.44
CA GLY A 120 7.23 -3.14 -7.73
C GLY A 120 7.71 -1.71 -8.05
N LEU A 121 7.56 -1.29 -9.31
CA LEU A 121 7.85 0.08 -9.72
C LEU A 121 6.91 1.08 -9.04
N GLN A 122 5.62 0.76 -8.92
CA GLN A 122 4.65 1.63 -8.26
C GLN A 122 4.98 1.82 -6.78
N VAL A 123 5.34 0.75 -6.06
CA VAL A 123 5.79 0.83 -4.65
C VAL A 123 6.94 1.84 -4.50
N LEU A 124 7.95 1.75 -5.37
CA LEU A 124 9.08 2.68 -5.38
C LEU A 124 8.64 4.11 -5.70
N GLN A 125 7.83 4.29 -6.74
CA GLN A 125 7.38 5.60 -7.19
C GLN A 125 6.61 6.34 -6.09
N TRP A 126 5.67 5.66 -5.42
CA TRP A 126 4.89 6.28 -4.35
C TRP A 126 5.74 6.60 -3.13
N THR A 127 6.63 5.68 -2.72
CA THR A 127 7.57 5.95 -1.62
C THR A 127 8.49 7.13 -1.92
N ILE A 128 9.04 7.24 -3.13
CA ILE A 128 9.90 8.38 -3.54
C ILE A 128 9.13 9.69 -3.52
N VAL A 129 7.95 9.72 -4.14
CA VAL A 129 7.18 10.96 -4.25
C VAL A 129 6.78 11.46 -2.87
N ASP A 130 6.38 10.57 -1.97
CA ASP A 130 5.92 10.98 -0.66
C ASP A 130 7.11 11.34 0.26
N THR A 131 8.28 10.72 0.10
CA THR A 131 9.51 11.12 0.81
C THR A 131 10.19 12.37 0.23
N ALA A 132 10.06 12.64 -1.06
CA ALA A 132 10.63 13.84 -1.71
C ALA A 132 9.71 15.06 -1.56
N THR A 133 8.39 14.89 -1.56
CA THR A 133 7.46 16.00 -1.32
C THR A 133 7.51 16.52 0.11
N ILE A 134 8.09 15.74 1.04
CA ILE A 134 8.41 16.18 2.41
C ILE A 134 9.40 17.35 2.43
N SER A 135 10.40 17.40 1.55
CA SER A 135 11.30 18.57 1.49
C SER A 135 10.61 19.84 0.98
N ASP A 136 9.46 19.70 0.30
CA ASP A 136 8.60 20.79 -0.18
C ASP A 136 7.32 20.99 0.68
N TRP A 137 7.21 20.26 1.79
CA TRP A 137 6.04 20.29 2.67
C TRP A 137 6.06 21.55 3.53
N HIS A 138 4.90 22.21 3.60
CA HIS A 138 4.70 23.43 4.39
C HIS A 138 3.40 23.25 5.19
N PRO A 139 3.34 23.63 6.49
CA PRO A 139 2.16 23.42 7.34
C PRO A 139 0.84 23.97 6.80
N SER A 140 0.88 24.92 5.86
CA SER A 140 -0.30 25.48 5.19
C SER A 140 -0.99 24.52 4.20
N LYS A 141 -0.32 23.44 3.77
CA LYS A 141 -0.87 22.43 2.86
C LYS A 141 -1.58 21.27 3.57
N ALA A 142 -1.46 21.17 4.90
CA ALA A 142 -2.09 20.11 5.70
C ALA A 142 -3.58 20.35 6.02
N ASN A 143 -4.13 21.52 5.68
CA ASN A 143 -5.51 21.93 6.01
C ASN A 143 -6.51 21.72 4.86
N VAL A 144 -6.46 20.57 4.20
CA VAL A 144 -7.59 20.09 3.37
C VAL A 144 -7.89 18.68 3.88
N TYR A 145 -9.16 18.36 4.13
CA TYR A 145 -9.67 17.06 4.63
C TYR A 145 -9.87 16.87 6.14
N THR A 146 -10.08 17.94 6.90
CA THR A 146 -10.97 17.84 8.09
C THR A 146 -12.19 18.72 7.87
N ALA A 147 -13.37 18.10 7.92
CA ALA A 147 -14.72 18.65 7.75
C ALA A 147 -15.26 18.78 6.32
N SER A 148 -15.94 17.73 5.82
CA SER A 148 -17.22 17.86 5.10
C SER A 148 -17.92 16.54 4.75
N GLN A 149 -18.01 15.56 5.65
CA GLN A 149 -19.07 14.52 5.55
C GLN A 149 -19.60 14.15 6.94
N ALA A 150 -20.26 15.14 7.56
CA ALA A 150 -21.23 14.93 8.61
C ALA A 150 -22.41 15.86 8.32
N ASN A 151 -23.39 15.32 7.59
CA ASN A 151 -24.82 15.66 7.48
C ASN A 151 -25.34 15.30 6.08
#